data_AF-A0A1H0ALL8-F1
#
_entry.id   AF-A0A1H0ALL8-F1
#
_cell.length_a   1.000
_cell.length_b   1.000
_cell.length_c   1.000
_cell.angle_alpha   90.00
_cell.angle_beta   90.00
_cell.angle_gamma   90.00
#
_symmetry.space_group_name_H-M   'P 1'
#
loop_
_entity.id
_entity.type
_entity.pdbx_description
1 polymer ?
#
loop_
_entity_poly.entity_id
_entity_poly.type
_entity_poly.pdbx_seq_one_letter_code
_entity_poly.pdbx_strand_id
1 'polypeptide(L)' 'MDDVDAIHARALAAGATEVFAPEDTGWGTRRARVLDPGGTEWSFGTYEPGASR' A
#
# COMPACT_ATOMS: atom_id res chain seq x y z
N MET A 1 8.06 -0.05 7.84
CA MET A 1 7.32 0.96 7.02
C MET A 1 7.62 0.77 5.54
N ASP A 2 8.80 0.26 5.25
CA ASP A 2 9.46 -0.03 3.97
C ASP A 2 8.70 -1.01 3.07
N ASP A 3 7.95 -1.96 3.64
CA ASP A 3 7.26 -2.99 2.87
C ASP A 3 6.15 -2.44 1.97
N VAL A 4 5.37 -1.47 2.46
CA VAL A 4 4.26 -0.88 1.69
C VAL A 4 4.79 -0.07 0.52
N ASP A 5 5.82 0.76 0.73
CA ASP A 5 6.47 1.52 -0.34
C ASP A 5 7.15 0.60 -1.36
N ALA A 6 7.81 -0.46 -0.91
CA ALA A 6 8.47 -1.41 -1.79
C ALA A 6 7.46 -2.18 -2.66
N ILE A 7 6.34 -2.63 -2.09
CA ILE A 7 5.27 -3.31 -2.84
C ILE A 7 4.63 -2.33 -3.83
N HIS A 8 4.33 -1.11 -3.39
CA HIS A 8 3.78 -0.07 -4.25
C HIS A 8 4.69 0.21 -5.46
N ALA A 9 5.98 0.46 -5.23
CA ALA A 9 6.95 0.71 -6.29
C ALA A 9 7.06 -0.47 -7.26
N ARG A 10 7.03 -1.71 -6.75
CA ARG A 10 7.02 -2.92 -7.59
C ARG A 10 5.77 -3.03 -8.45
N ALA A 11 4.60 -2.68 -7.90
CA ALA A 11 3.36 -2.70 -8.66
C ALA A 11 3.39 -1.68 -9.80
N LEU A 12 3.88 -0.46 -9.54
CA LEU A 12 4.06 0.55 -10.59
C LEU A 12 5.05 0.09 -11.67
N ALA A 13 6.18 -0.51 -11.27
CA ALA A 13 7.15 -1.07 -12.21
C ALA A 13 6.58 -2.22 -13.06
N ALA A 14 5.55 -2.92 -12.55
CA ALA A 14 4.82 -3.96 -13.29
C ALA A 14 3.70 -3.41 -14.19
N GLY A 15 3.53 -2.09 -14.26
CA GLY A 15 2.52 -1.43 -15.10
C GLY A 15 1.22 -1.11 -14.39
N ALA A 16 1.13 -1.29 -13.06
CA ALA A 16 -0.02 -0.79 -12.31
C ALA A 16 -0.05 0.74 -12.32
N THR A 17 -1.25 1.30 -12.20
CA THR A 17 -1.49 2.74 -12.06
C THR A 17 -1.65 3.09 -10.59
N GLU A 18 -0.96 4.14 -10.13
CA GLU A 18 -1.12 4.66 -8.77
C GLU A 18 -2.55 5.17 -8.57
N VAL A 19 -3.23 4.69 -7.53
CA VAL A 19 -4.51 5.26 -7.06
C VAL A 19 -4.25 6.26 -5.94
N PHE A 20 -3.40 5.88 -4.97
CA PHE A 20 -2.78 6.81 -4.03
C PHE A 20 -1.44 6.27 -3.54
N ALA A 21 -0.48 7.19 -3.38
CA ALA A 21 0.86 6.91 -2.88
C ALA A 21 0.84 6.41 -1.43
N PRO A 22 1.89 5.68 -0.98
CA PRO A 22 2.03 5.26 0.40
C PRO A 22 1.90 6.42 1.39
N GLU A 23 0.92 6.33 2.27
CA GLU A 23 0.62 7.33 3.31
C GLU A 23 0.54 6.68 4.70
N ASP A 24 0.94 7.44 5.72
CA ASP A 24 0.74 7.07 7.11
C ASP A 24 -0.69 7.45 7.53
N THR A 25 -1.37 6.52 8.18
CA THR A 25 -2.73 6.72 8.69
C THR A 25 -2.67 7.27 10.12
N GLY A 26 -3.78 7.88 10.56
CA GLY A 26 -3.92 8.36 11.95
C GLY A 26 -3.86 7.26 13.02
N TRP A 27 -3.77 6.00 12.63
CA TRP A 27 -3.68 4.83 13.52
C TRP A 27 -2.28 4.23 13.60
N GLY A 28 -1.26 4.90 13.03
CA GLY A 28 0.13 4.43 13.03
C GLY A 28 0.47 3.43 11.92
N THR A 29 -0.53 2.93 11.19
CA THR A 29 -0.31 2.03 10.06
C THR A 29 -0.03 2.81 8.78
N ARG A 30 0.63 2.16 7.82
CA ARG A 30 0.91 2.72 6.49
C ARG A 30 0.07 2.01 5.44
N ARG A 31 -0.43 2.73 4.44
CA ARG A 31 -1.26 2.17 3.36
C ARG A 31 -0.92 2.74 2.00
N ALA A 32 -1.14 1.96 0.94
CA ALA A 32 -1.00 2.38 -0.46
C ALA A 32 -2.05 1.68 -1.34
N ARG A 33 -2.32 2.21 -2.54
CA ARG A 33 -3.26 1.57 -3.46
C ARG A 33 -2.90 1.76 -4.92
N VAL A 34 -3.11 0.71 -5.70
CA VAL A 34 -2.84 0.68 -7.14
C VAL A 34 -3.95 -0.05 -7.90
N LEU A 35 -4.11 0.27 -9.18
CA LEU A 35 -4.94 -0.44 -10.14
C LEU A 35 -4.02 -1.23 -11.08
N ASP A 36 -4.12 -2.55 -11.09
CA ASP A 36 -3.31 -3.37 -12.00
C ASP A 36 -3.83 -3.30 -13.46
N PRO A 37 -3.01 -3.65 -14.46
CA PRO A 37 -3.40 -3.61 -15.88
C PRO A 37 -4.63 -4.43 -16.25
N GLY A 38 -4.94 -5.49 -15.50
CA GLY A 38 -6.14 -6.32 -15.62
C GLY A 38 -7.39 -5.69 -15.01
N GLY A 39 -7.28 -4.49 -14.42
CA GLY A 39 -8.39 -3.74 -13.86
C GLY A 39 -8.76 -4.12 -12.44
N THR A 40 -7.95 -4.90 -11.72
CA THR A 40 -8.17 -5.17 -10.30
C THR A 40 -7.46 -4.13 -9.44
N GLU A 41 -8.17 -3.63 -8.43
CA GLU A 41 -7.63 -2.66 -7.49
C GLU A 41 -7.06 -3.36 -6.26
N TRP A 42 -5.81 -3.04 -5.94
CA TRP A 42 -5.04 -3.65 -4.85
C TRP A 42 -4.72 -2.62 -3.79
N SER A 43 -5.06 -2.94 -2.55
CA SER A 43 -4.71 -2.13 -1.37
C SER A 43 -3.66 -2.84 -0.54
N PHE A 44 -2.60 -2.11 -0.20
CA PHE A 44 -1.53 -2.58 0.68
C PHE A 44 -1.61 -1.83 2.00
N GLY A 45 -1.31 -2.51 3.09
CA GLY A 45 -1.25 -1.88 4.39
C GLY A 45 -0.39 -2.66 5.35
N THR A 46 0.29 -1.97 6.27
CA THR A 46 0.89 -2.63 7.42
C THR A 46 -0.21 -3.05 8.37
N TYR A 47 -0.19 -4.31 8.77
CA TYR A 47 -1.07 -4.80 9.83
C TYR A 47 -0.33 -4.65 11.15
N GLU A 48 -0.84 -3.77 12.01
CA GLU A 48 -0.48 -3.74 13.41
C GLU A 48 -1.67 -4.32 14.20
N PRO A 49 -1.66 -5.63 14.51
CA PRO A 49 -2.63 -6.18 15.47
C PRO A 49 -2.41 -5.42 16.76
N GLY A 50 -3.48 -4.78 17.25
CA GLY A 50 -3.46 -3.78 18.32
C GLY A 50 -2.27 -3.95 19.25
N ALA A 51 -1.35 -2.98 19.21
CA ALA A 51 -0.38 -2.82 20.26
C ALA A 51 -1.18 -2.64 21.55
N SER A 52 -1.41 -3.74 22.26
CA SER A 52 -1.95 -3.75 23.60
C SER A 52 -1.06 -2.82 24.40
N ARG A 53 -1.58 -1.65 24.77
CA ARG A 53 -0.98 -0.86 25.82
C ARG A 53 -1.16 -1.57 27.15
#